data_AF-C7PXC7-F1
#
_entry.id   AF-C7PXC7-F1
#
_cell.length_a   1.000
_cell.length_b   1.000
_cell.length_c   1.000
_cell.angle_alpha   90.00
_cell.angle_beta   90.00
_cell.angle_gamma   90.00
#
_symmetry.space_group_name_H-M   'P 1'
#
loop_
_entity.id
_entity.type
_entity.pdbx_description
1 polymer ?
#
loop_
_entity_poly.entity_id
_entity_poly.type
_entity_poly.pdbx_seq_one_letter_code
_entity_poly.pdbx_strand_id
1 'polypeptide(L)'
;MTAAAPEAGVREADRWLDALERTYLVPEDHRVGYFDRVAALDMLRCGEEVLEELVKAGLPTLGESGAEWFDRFDLFNLALASGSQISVPEKAIKYALRWMHRGPRTWTERLDWTFVVDLSCPLDTCGADPEWSHAQMLPEAVGGELYDWKVEPEGARMVGDQLRYSGPGPLRFSGNVSTSGELMELRSPVLRKIIEDFFAVGYRWVRLPEPLQWEYQRLLDAGVSPCISASLFLAREFEAAGYPAITRRGWLLGMLDLSHSWVEVTDDDGVVKPIDPIFTWLTEYADKPHPDLAAASIGSRMNRLLPAAMAADGLMATHRCGGRDVTPRRKTMIRRRLSTDGPAGSAGAAGTASTAGVSL
;
A
#
# COMPACT_ATOMS: atom_id res chain seq x y z
N MET A 1 -21.58 -38.59 31.47
CA MET A 1 -20.87 -37.44 30.89
C MET A 1 -21.62 -37.04 29.63
N THR A 2 -22.50 -36.05 29.76
CA THR A 2 -23.34 -35.54 28.67
C THR A 2 -22.47 -34.67 27.79
N ALA A 3 -22.30 -35.02 26.52
CA ALA A 3 -21.63 -34.16 25.55
C ALA A 3 -22.39 -32.82 25.48
N ALA A 4 -21.69 -31.72 25.76
CA ALA A 4 -22.24 -30.39 25.55
C ALA A 4 -22.65 -30.28 24.07
N ALA A 5 -23.89 -29.85 23.83
CA ALA A 5 -24.35 -29.54 22.49
C ALA A 5 -23.38 -28.50 21.86
N PRO A 6 -23.06 -28.61 20.57
CA PRO A 6 -22.28 -27.58 19.89
C PRO A 6 -22.98 -26.24 20.10
N GLU A 7 -22.26 -25.25 20.64
CA GLU A 7 -22.72 -23.87 20.68
C GLU A 7 -23.26 -23.53 19.29
N ALA A 8 -24.48 -22.97 19.24
CA ALA A 8 -25.12 -22.59 18.00
C ALA A 8 -24.14 -21.69 17.21
N GLY A 9 -23.52 -22.26 16.19
CA GLY A 9 -22.48 -21.58 15.43
C GLY A 9 -23.04 -20.28 14.88
N VAL A 10 -22.36 -19.17 15.19
CA VAL A 10 -22.65 -17.86 14.59
C VAL A 10 -22.82 -18.07 13.08
N ARG A 11 -23.95 -17.63 12.51
CA ARG A 11 -24.16 -17.81 11.07
C ARG A 11 -23.04 -17.06 10.36
N GLU A 12 -22.51 -17.64 9.29
CA GLU A 12 -21.44 -17.00 8.51
C GLU A 12 -21.83 -15.57 8.09
N ALA A 13 -23.10 -15.36 7.72
CA ALA A 13 -23.65 -14.05 7.42
C ALA A 13 -23.52 -13.04 8.57
N ASP A 14 -23.77 -13.44 9.83
CA ASP A 14 -23.71 -12.54 10.99
C ASP A 14 -22.29 -11.94 11.16
N ARG A 15 -21.24 -12.73 10.85
CA ARG A 15 -19.85 -12.27 10.88
C ARG A 15 -19.58 -11.19 9.81
N TRP A 16 -20.09 -11.38 8.60
CA TRP A 16 -19.92 -10.42 7.51
C TRP A 16 -20.70 -9.14 7.74
N LEU A 17 -21.90 -9.24 8.33
CA LEU A 17 -22.72 -8.08 8.71
C LEU A 17 -22.04 -7.26 9.81
N ASP A 18 -21.52 -7.89 10.86
CA ASP A 18 -20.71 -7.21 11.89
C ASP A 18 -19.47 -6.52 11.29
N ALA A 19 -18.82 -7.17 10.32
CA ALA A 19 -17.69 -6.58 9.62
C ALA A 19 -18.09 -5.34 8.80
N LEU A 20 -19.26 -5.37 8.15
CA LEU A 20 -19.80 -4.24 7.41
C LEU A 20 -20.06 -3.05 8.34
N GLU A 21 -20.69 -3.26 9.49
CA GLU A 21 -20.97 -2.20 10.47
C GLU A 21 -19.70 -1.51 10.97
N ARG A 22 -18.60 -2.25 11.10
CA ARG A 22 -17.31 -1.71 11.52
C ARG A 22 -16.54 -1.07 10.36
N THR A 23 -16.82 -1.40 9.11
CA THR A 23 -16.01 -0.95 7.96
C THR A 23 -16.27 0.54 7.67
N TYR A 24 -15.19 1.32 7.53
CA TYR A 24 -15.31 2.67 6.96
C TYR A 24 -15.47 2.54 5.44
N LEU A 25 -16.69 2.85 4.96
CA LEU A 25 -17.04 2.79 3.55
C LEU A 25 -16.59 4.06 2.81
N VAL A 26 -16.13 3.90 1.58
CA VAL A 26 -15.71 5.01 0.71
C VAL A 26 -16.90 5.96 0.49
N PRO A 27 -16.78 7.25 0.84
CA PRO A 27 -17.82 8.23 0.57
C PRO A 27 -18.24 8.31 -0.91
N GLU A 28 -19.49 8.68 -1.17
CA GLU A 28 -20.08 8.70 -2.52
C GLU A 28 -19.27 9.53 -3.52
N ASP A 29 -18.74 10.67 -3.09
CA ASP A 29 -17.91 11.59 -3.89
C ASP A 29 -16.57 11.00 -4.35
N HIS A 30 -16.13 9.89 -3.75
CA HIS A 30 -14.89 9.19 -4.08
C HIS A 30 -15.10 7.76 -4.59
N ARG A 31 -16.36 7.30 -4.64
CA ARG A 31 -16.70 5.91 -4.97
C ARG A 31 -16.54 5.64 -6.45
N VAL A 32 -15.90 4.53 -6.79
CA VAL A 32 -15.73 4.08 -8.19
C VAL A 32 -16.14 2.63 -8.34
N GLY A 33 -17.09 2.36 -9.24
CA GLY A 33 -17.51 1.01 -9.58
C GLY A 33 -16.39 0.29 -10.29
N TYR A 34 -15.87 -0.79 -9.69
CA TYR A 34 -14.70 -1.50 -10.20
C TYR A 34 -14.96 -2.99 -10.40
N PHE A 35 -15.61 -3.65 -9.45
CA PHE A 35 -15.93 -5.06 -9.52
C PHE A 35 -17.41 -5.26 -9.81
N ASP A 36 -17.74 -6.11 -10.77
CA ASP A 36 -19.10 -6.63 -10.89
C ASP A 36 -19.38 -7.64 -9.75
N ARG A 37 -20.63 -8.10 -9.67
CA ARG A 37 -21.07 -9.10 -8.68
C ARG A 37 -20.25 -10.39 -8.71
N VAL A 38 -19.87 -10.89 -9.89
CA VAL A 38 -19.11 -12.14 -10.02
C VAL A 38 -17.72 -11.97 -9.43
N ALA A 39 -17.05 -10.87 -9.75
CA ALA A 39 -15.75 -10.54 -9.20
C ALA A 39 -15.80 -10.27 -7.69
N ALA A 40 -16.88 -9.63 -7.20
CA ALA A 40 -17.09 -9.42 -5.76
C ALA A 40 -17.21 -10.77 -5.01
N LEU A 41 -17.99 -11.72 -5.55
CA LEU A 41 -18.11 -13.07 -4.99
C LEU A 41 -16.78 -13.83 -5.02
N ASP A 42 -16.03 -13.74 -6.12
CA ASP A 42 -14.72 -14.37 -6.23
C ASP A 42 -13.71 -13.78 -5.23
N MET A 43 -13.75 -12.46 -5.01
CA MET A 43 -12.89 -11.75 -4.07
C MET A 43 -13.22 -12.07 -2.61
N LEU A 44 -14.50 -11.99 -2.23
CA LEU A 44 -14.95 -12.16 -0.85
C LEU A 44 -15.05 -13.63 -0.42
N ARG A 45 -15.39 -14.53 -1.36
CA ARG A 45 -15.64 -15.97 -1.09
C ARG A 45 -16.77 -16.23 -0.07
N CYS A 46 -17.72 -15.30 0.10
CA CYS A 46 -18.79 -15.40 1.10
C CYS A 46 -20.08 -16.10 0.61
N GLY A 47 -20.20 -16.41 -0.68
CA GLY A 47 -21.41 -16.98 -1.26
C GLY A 47 -22.46 -15.93 -1.62
N GLU A 48 -23.42 -16.30 -2.46
CA GLU A 48 -24.39 -15.36 -3.03
C GLU A 48 -25.37 -14.82 -2.00
N GLU A 49 -25.92 -15.69 -1.15
CA GLU A 49 -26.87 -15.30 -0.08
C GLU A 49 -26.25 -14.27 0.87
N VAL A 50 -24.98 -14.45 1.26
CA VAL A 50 -24.29 -13.50 2.15
C VAL A 50 -24.06 -12.15 1.46
N LEU A 51 -23.70 -12.14 0.16
CA LEU A 51 -23.55 -10.90 -0.58
C LEU A 51 -24.88 -10.15 -0.72
N GLU A 52 -26.00 -10.85 -0.90
CA GLU A 52 -27.33 -10.25 -0.90
C GLU A 52 -27.69 -9.65 0.46
N GLU A 53 -27.41 -10.36 1.55
CA GLU A 53 -27.59 -9.84 2.91
C GLU A 53 -26.73 -8.59 3.14
N LEU A 54 -25.48 -8.57 2.68
CA LEU A 54 -24.59 -7.40 2.76
C LEU A 54 -25.13 -6.18 1.99
N VAL A 55 -25.57 -6.37 0.75
CA VAL A 55 -26.16 -5.29 -0.07
C VAL A 55 -27.44 -4.76 0.59
N LYS A 56 -28.30 -5.66 1.08
CA LYS A 56 -29.52 -5.28 1.82
C LYS A 56 -29.20 -4.53 3.12
N ALA A 57 -28.10 -4.86 3.77
CA ALA A 57 -27.61 -4.19 4.98
C ALA A 57 -26.87 -2.87 4.72
N GLY A 58 -26.68 -2.49 3.45
CA GLY A 58 -26.11 -1.18 3.09
C GLY A 58 -24.69 -1.22 2.56
N LEU A 59 -24.15 -2.39 2.15
CA LEU A 59 -22.94 -2.42 1.33
C LEU A 59 -23.23 -1.66 0.02
N PRO A 60 -22.56 -0.53 -0.27
CA PRO A 60 -23.10 0.36 -1.28
C PRO A 60 -22.63 -0.03 -2.68
N THR A 61 -23.55 0.11 -3.62
CA THR A 61 -23.40 -0.34 -5.01
C THR A 61 -23.60 0.83 -5.96
N LEU A 62 -23.09 0.68 -7.18
CA LEU A 62 -23.32 1.58 -8.30
C LEU A 62 -24.03 0.80 -9.42
N GLY A 63 -24.87 1.47 -10.20
CA GLY A 63 -25.64 0.83 -11.27
C GLY A 63 -27.00 0.29 -10.81
N GLU A 64 -27.66 -0.46 -11.69
CA GLU A 64 -28.97 -1.04 -11.45
C GLU A 64 -28.87 -2.38 -10.71
N SER A 65 -29.96 -2.79 -10.04
CA SER A 65 -29.99 -4.08 -9.35
C SER A 65 -29.82 -5.25 -10.32
N GLY A 66 -28.98 -6.22 -9.98
CA GLY A 66 -28.55 -7.32 -10.85
C GLY A 66 -27.41 -6.96 -11.81
N ALA A 67 -27.04 -5.68 -11.90
CA ALA A 67 -25.90 -5.18 -12.67
C ALA A 67 -25.02 -4.27 -11.81
N GLU A 68 -24.94 -4.56 -10.51
CA GLU A 68 -24.23 -3.74 -9.54
C GLU A 68 -22.71 -3.80 -9.74
N TRP A 69 -22.10 -2.63 -9.55
CA TRP A 69 -20.67 -2.45 -9.41
C TRP A 69 -20.31 -2.06 -7.99
N PHE A 70 -19.26 -2.69 -7.47
CA PHE A 70 -18.75 -2.49 -6.12
C PHE A 70 -17.43 -1.72 -6.16
N ASP A 71 -17.23 -0.89 -5.14
CA ASP A 71 -15.93 -0.23 -4.94
C ASP A 71 -14.91 -1.25 -4.41
N ARG A 72 -13.74 -1.30 -5.06
CA ARG A 72 -12.69 -2.25 -4.71
C ARG A 72 -12.15 -2.05 -3.29
N PHE A 73 -12.14 -0.82 -2.78
CA PHE A 73 -11.61 -0.51 -1.46
C PHE A 73 -12.60 -0.94 -0.38
N ASP A 74 -13.91 -0.75 -0.60
CA ASP A 74 -14.96 -1.26 0.28
C ASP A 74 -14.86 -2.79 0.40
N LEU A 75 -14.80 -3.50 -0.74
CA LEU A 75 -14.67 -4.97 -0.73
C LEU A 75 -13.38 -5.44 -0.06
N PHE A 76 -12.27 -4.72 -0.26
CA PHE A 76 -10.99 -5.06 0.35
C PHE A 76 -11.03 -4.90 1.87
N ASN A 77 -11.52 -3.76 2.37
CA ASN A 77 -11.60 -3.50 3.80
C ASN A 77 -12.61 -4.44 4.48
N LEU A 78 -13.75 -4.68 3.85
CA LEU A 78 -14.75 -5.63 4.35
C LEU A 78 -14.19 -7.05 4.47
N ALA A 79 -13.44 -7.50 3.45
CA ALA A 79 -12.79 -8.80 3.48
C ALA A 79 -11.80 -8.94 4.65
N LEU A 80 -11.03 -7.90 4.98
CA LEU A 80 -10.13 -7.92 6.12
C LEU A 80 -10.88 -7.86 7.45
N ALA A 81 -11.92 -7.04 7.54
CA ALA A 81 -12.73 -6.89 8.75
C ALA A 81 -13.53 -8.16 9.09
N SER A 82 -13.87 -8.98 8.09
CA SER A 82 -14.65 -10.20 8.29
C SER A 82 -13.89 -11.29 9.03
N GLY A 83 -12.57 -11.36 8.92
CA GLY A 83 -11.79 -12.45 9.55
C GLY A 83 -12.23 -13.84 9.04
N SER A 84 -12.71 -13.93 7.79
CA SER A 84 -13.13 -15.20 7.19
C SER A 84 -11.96 -16.17 6.95
N GLN A 85 -10.74 -15.62 6.81
CA GLN A 85 -9.51 -16.30 6.42
C GLN A 85 -9.55 -16.98 5.03
N ILE A 86 -10.66 -16.87 4.31
CA ILE A 86 -10.86 -17.52 3.00
C ILE A 86 -10.86 -16.53 1.84
N SER A 87 -11.13 -15.24 2.11
CA SER A 87 -11.18 -14.20 1.09
C SER A 87 -9.81 -14.00 0.41
N VAL A 88 -9.85 -13.48 -0.81
CA VAL A 88 -8.64 -13.18 -1.59
C VAL A 88 -7.77 -12.12 -0.90
N PRO A 89 -8.31 -10.98 -0.40
CA PRO A 89 -7.52 -9.96 0.30
C PRO A 89 -6.81 -10.49 1.55
N GLU A 90 -7.49 -11.26 2.41
CA GLU A 90 -6.88 -11.81 3.63
C GLU A 90 -5.70 -12.74 3.30
N LYS A 91 -5.90 -13.66 2.35
CA LYS A 91 -4.84 -14.57 1.89
C LYS A 91 -3.67 -13.81 1.27
N ALA A 92 -3.97 -12.79 0.48
CA ALA A 92 -2.97 -12.00 -0.22
C ALA A 92 -2.13 -11.16 0.76
N ILE A 93 -2.76 -10.49 1.74
CA ILE A 93 -2.06 -9.76 2.80
C ILE A 93 -1.24 -10.73 3.66
N LYS A 94 -1.81 -11.85 4.11
CA LYS A 94 -1.08 -12.84 4.92
C LYS A 94 0.17 -13.33 4.20
N TYR A 95 0.04 -13.63 2.91
CA TYR A 95 1.19 -14.00 2.09
C TYR A 95 2.20 -12.85 1.95
N ALA A 96 1.74 -11.63 1.66
CA ALA A 96 2.60 -10.45 1.50
C ALA A 96 3.41 -10.12 2.77
N LEU A 97 2.82 -10.32 3.95
CA LEU A 97 3.41 -10.02 5.26
C LEU A 97 4.28 -11.14 5.84
N ARG A 98 4.47 -12.26 5.14
CA ARG A 98 5.32 -13.39 5.57
C ARG A 98 6.80 -13.08 5.80
N TRP A 99 7.23 -11.84 5.69
CA TRP A 99 8.59 -11.44 6.07
C TRP A 99 8.64 -10.89 7.50
N MET A 100 7.49 -10.46 8.03
CA MET A 100 7.35 -9.87 9.35
C MET A 100 7.62 -10.85 10.50
N HIS A 101 7.50 -12.16 10.26
CA HIS A 101 7.81 -13.19 11.28
C HIS A 101 9.31 -13.43 11.45
N ARG A 102 10.14 -12.92 10.54
CA ARG A 102 11.59 -13.09 10.59
C ARG A 102 12.20 -12.03 11.51
N GLY A 103 13.42 -12.25 11.99
CA GLY A 103 14.08 -11.34 12.93
C GLY A 103 14.82 -10.17 12.26
N PRO A 104 15.43 -9.29 13.06
CA PRO A 104 15.92 -7.97 12.63
C PRO A 104 16.89 -7.98 11.44
N ARG A 105 17.76 -8.99 11.34
CA ARG A 105 18.67 -9.15 10.19
C ARG A 105 17.93 -9.16 8.85
N THR A 106 16.77 -9.81 8.78
CA THR A 106 16.02 -9.92 7.52
C THR A 106 15.31 -8.64 7.10
N TRP A 107 15.14 -7.70 8.03
CA TRP A 107 14.56 -6.39 7.78
C TRP A 107 15.59 -5.39 7.29
N THR A 108 16.88 -5.67 7.49
CA THR A 108 17.98 -4.75 7.17
C THR A 108 18.95 -5.27 6.12
N GLU A 109 19.00 -6.59 5.89
CA GLU A 109 19.87 -7.15 4.85
C GLU A 109 19.56 -6.57 3.47
N ARG A 110 20.57 -6.51 2.61
CA ARG A 110 20.40 -6.04 1.24
C ARG A 110 19.47 -6.98 0.47
N LEU A 111 18.54 -6.41 -0.28
CA LEU A 111 17.62 -7.10 -1.17
C LEU A 111 17.73 -6.52 -2.58
N ASP A 112 17.63 -7.37 -3.60
CA ASP A 112 17.62 -6.97 -5.00
C ASP A 112 16.25 -7.24 -5.63
N TRP A 113 15.84 -6.32 -6.50
CA TRP A 113 14.53 -6.32 -7.14
C TRP A 113 14.66 -5.97 -8.62
N THR A 114 13.79 -6.54 -9.45
CA THR A 114 13.50 -6.04 -10.79
C THR A 114 12.23 -5.22 -10.74
N PHE A 115 12.14 -4.15 -11.52
CA PHE A 115 10.90 -3.40 -11.66
C PHE A 115 10.57 -3.05 -13.11
N VAL A 116 9.27 -2.86 -13.34
CA VAL A 116 8.70 -2.28 -14.55
C VAL A 116 7.57 -1.34 -14.14
N VAL A 117 7.57 -0.13 -14.71
CA VAL A 117 6.47 0.82 -14.60
C VAL A 117 5.99 1.17 -16.01
N ASP A 118 4.71 0.96 -16.26
CA ASP A 118 4.02 1.35 -17.49
C ASP A 118 3.02 2.46 -17.19
N LEU A 119 3.10 3.56 -17.94
CA LEU A 119 2.13 4.66 -17.94
C LEU A 119 1.42 4.73 -19.29
N SER A 120 0.10 4.76 -19.27
CA SER A 120 -0.72 4.88 -20.48
C SER A 120 -1.86 5.87 -20.32
N CYS A 121 -2.33 6.39 -21.45
CA CYS A 121 -3.36 7.43 -21.48
C CYS A 121 -4.70 6.77 -21.13
N PRO A 122 -5.50 7.36 -20.22
CA PRO A 122 -6.80 6.80 -19.88
C PRO A 122 -7.80 6.85 -21.05
N LEU A 123 -7.54 7.65 -22.09
CA LEU A 123 -8.35 7.79 -23.30
C LEU A 123 -7.96 6.80 -24.41
N ASP A 124 -7.08 5.83 -24.13
CA ASP A 124 -6.51 4.81 -25.04
C ASP A 124 -5.63 5.38 -26.18
N THR A 125 -5.87 6.61 -26.62
CA THR A 125 -5.02 7.36 -27.56
C THR A 125 -4.71 8.75 -27.01
N CYS A 126 -3.49 9.21 -27.26
CA CYS A 126 -3.09 10.57 -26.87
C CYS A 126 -3.68 11.60 -27.85
N GLY A 127 -4.13 12.73 -27.30
CA GLY A 127 -4.44 13.93 -28.06
C GLY A 127 -3.17 14.70 -28.45
N ALA A 128 -3.33 15.96 -28.85
CA ALA A 128 -2.21 16.84 -29.18
C ALA A 128 -1.30 17.09 -27.97
N ASP A 129 0.00 17.21 -28.25
CA ASP A 129 1.08 17.58 -27.32
C ASP A 129 1.04 16.85 -25.97
N PRO A 130 1.07 15.51 -25.95
CA PRO A 130 1.04 14.74 -24.72
C PRO A 130 2.33 14.93 -23.91
N GLU A 131 2.18 15.16 -22.61
CA GLU A 131 3.28 15.24 -21.64
C GLU A 131 3.07 14.21 -20.54
N TRP A 132 4.16 13.62 -20.08
CA TRP A 132 4.19 12.61 -19.04
C TRP A 132 5.20 13.00 -17.97
N SER A 133 4.86 12.74 -16.72
CA SER A 133 5.82 12.78 -15.64
C SER A 133 5.66 11.61 -14.68
N HIS A 134 6.77 11.18 -14.09
CA HIS A 134 6.79 10.23 -12.99
C HIS A 134 7.86 10.65 -11.97
N ALA A 135 7.57 10.53 -10.67
CA ALA A 135 8.55 10.83 -9.63
C ALA A 135 9.77 9.90 -9.73
N GLN A 136 10.95 10.44 -9.47
CA GLN A 136 12.19 9.66 -9.44
C GLN A 136 12.14 8.61 -8.32
N MET A 137 12.65 7.40 -8.56
CA MET A 137 12.94 6.44 -7.50
C MET A 137 14.27 6.82 -6.81
N LEU A 138 14.30 6.84 -5.48
CA LEU A 138 15.43 7.26 -4.66
C LEU A 138 15.93 6.12 -3.76
N PRO A 139 16.44 5.00 -4.31
CA PRO A 139 16.94 3.90 -3.49
C PRO A 139 18.13 4.30 -2.60
N GLU A 140 18.92 5.29 -2.98
CA GLU A 140 20.04 5.82 -2.18
C GLU A 140 19.59 6.40 -0.84
N ALA A 141 18.35 6.93 -0.76
CA ALA A 141 17.77 7.40 0.50
C ALA A 141 17.54 6.26 1.51
N VAL A 142 17.59 5.01 1.04
CA VAL A 142 17.53 3.80 1.86
C VAL A 142 18.77 2.91 1.72
N GLY A 143 19.94 3.48 1.42
CA GLY A 143 21.19 2.73 1.30
C GLY A 143 21.18 1.70 0.17
N GLY A 144 20.34 1.91 -0.83
CA GLY A 144 20.20 1.12 -2.03
C GLY A 144 20.81 1.79 -3.25
N GLU A 145 20.59 1.18 -4.42
CA GLU A 145 21.03 1.75 -5.71
C GLU A 145 20.11 1.33 -6.86
N LEU A 146 20.00 2.18 -7.89
CA LEU A 146 19.29 1.90 -9.15
C LEU A 146 20.31 1.54 -10.23
N TYR A 147 20.10 0.45 -10.96
CA TYR A 147 21.00 -0.02 -12.02
C TYR A 147 20.25 -0.69 -13.18
N ASP A 148 20.92 -0.84 -14.32
CA ASP A 148 20.35 -1.35 -15.58
C ASP A 148 19.05 -0.67 -16.01
N TRP A 149 18.94 0.62 -15.72
CA TRP A 149 17.74 1.41 -15.99
C TRP A 149 17.54 1.64 -17.49
N LYS A 150 16.34 1.36 -17.97
CA LYS A 150 15.88 1.56 -19.34
C LYS A 150 14.59 2.36 -19.33
N VAL A 151 14.44 3.28 -20.28
CA VAL A 151 13.25 4.09 -20.49
C VAL A 151 12.86 4.03 -21.97
N GLU A 152 11.58 3.85 -22.22
CA GLU A 152 10.97 3.77 -23.54
C GLU A 152 9.72 4.68 -23.57
N PRO A 153 9.51 5.48 -24.61
CA PRO A 153 10.39 5.66 -25.78
C PRO A 153 11.64 6.48 -25.47
N GLU A 154 12.58 6.50 -26.42
CA GLU A 154 13.74 7.39 -26.37
C GLU A 154 13.31 8.86 -26.28
N GLY A 155 14.07 9.67 -25.54
CA GLY A 155 13.80 11.10 -25.34
C GLY A 155 13.20 11.46 -23.99
N ALA A 156 12.73 10.48 -23.22
CA ALA A 156 12.42 10.68 -21.80
C ALA A 156 13.71 11.00 -21.02
N ARG A 157 13.64 11.95 -20.09
CA ARG A 157 14.80 12.44 -19.33
C ARG A 157 14.43 12.87 -17.92
N MET A 158 15.40 12.84 -17.01
CA MET A 158 15.26 13.44 -15.69
C MET A 158 15.28 14.96 -15.78
N VAL A 159 14.31 15.61 -15.14
CA VAL A 159 14.23 17.06 -14.97
C VAL A 159 13.95 17.32 -13.49
N GLY A 160 15.01 17.64 -12.74
CA GLY A 160 14.96 17.60 -11.28
C GLY A 160 14.57 16.18 -10.82
N ASP A 161 13.59 16.12 -9.93
CA ASP A 161 13.11 14.91 -9.26
C ASP A 161 12.07 14.12 -10.06
N GLN A 162 11.92 14.40 -11.36
CA GLN A 162 10.91 13.79 -12.21
C GLN A 162 11.48 13.27 -13.52
N LEU A 163 11.12 12.03 -13.87
CA LEU A 163 11.24 11.52 -15.23
C LEU A 163 10.16 12.19 -16.07
N ARG A 164 10.55 12.90 -17.13
CA ARG A 164 9.61 13.59 -18.03
C ARG A 164 9.77 13.13 -19.47
N TYR A 165 8.65 13.09 -20.18
CA TYR A 165 8.60 12.78 -21.60
C TYR A 165 7.52 13.61 -22.29
N SER A 166 7.83 14.16 -23.46
CA SER A 166 6.89 14.87 -24.33
C SER A 166 6.77 14.08 -25.64
N GLY A 167 5.60 13.52 -25.90
CA GLY A 167 5.36 12.65 -27.04
C GLY A 167 4.33 11.55 -26.78
N PRO A 168 3.87 10.86 -27.83
CA PRO A 168 2.84 9.84 -27.72
C PRO A 168 3.31 8.71 -26.80
N GLY A 169 2.45 8.31 -25.86
CA GLY A 169 2.72 7.18 -24.98
C GLY A 169 2.51 5.81 -25.65
N PRO A 170 2.71 4.71 -24.90
CA PRO A 170 2.96 4.67 -23.46
C PRO A 170 4.38 5.10 -23.07
N LEU A 171 4.54 5.61 -21.85
CA LEU A 171 5.86 5.78 -21.21
C LEU A 171 6.11 4.55 -20.33
N ARG A 172 7.20 3.83 -20.61
CA ARG A 172 7.64 2.66 -19.86
C ARG A 172 9.04 2.88 -19.34
N PHE A 173 9.29 2.46 -18.11
CA PHE A 173 10.66 2.36 -17.60
C PHE A 173 10.83 1.13 -16.71
N SER A 174 12.03 0.58 -16.73
CA SER A 174 12.35 -0.68 -16.06
C SER A 174 13.81 -0.74 -15.65
N GLY A 175 14.13 -1.57 -14.69
CA GLY A 175 15.51 -1.73 -14.25
C GLY A 175 15.61 -2.65 -13.05
N ASN A 176 16.75 -2.55 -12.38
CA ASN A 176 17.02 -3.24 -11.14
C ASN A 176 17.23 -2.23 -10.01
N VAL A 177 16.79 -2.58 -8.82
CA VAL A 177 17.01 -1.78 -7.63
C VAL A 177 17.48 -2.66 -6.49
N SER A 178 18.47 -2.20 -5.74
CA SER A 178 18.78 -2.77 -4.44
C SER A 178 18.23 -1.88 -3.33
N THR A 179 17.84 -2.49 -2.22
CA THR A 179 17.42 -1.80 -1.00
C THR A 179 18.16 -2.41 0.18
N SER A 180 18.45 -1.61 1.20
CA SER A 180 18.98 -2.09 2.48
C SER A 180 18.24 -1.40 3.62
N GLY A 181 18.46 -1.88 4.84
CA GLY A 181 17.87 -1.28 6.02
C GLY A 181 18.89 -1.07 7.12
N GLU A 182 18.46 -0.37 8.14
CA GLU A 182 19.28 0.03 9.28
C GLU A 182 18.39 0.09 10.52
N LEU A 183 18.77 -0.66 11.56
CA LEU A 183 18.09 -0.58 12.84
C LEU A 183 18.52 0.71 13.52
N MET A 184 17.55 1.53 13.89
CA MET A 184 17.76 2.81 14.55
C MET A 184 16.77 2.93 15.70
N GLU A 185 17.18 3.62 16.75
CA GLU A 185 16.35 3.94 17.91
C GLU A 185 15.89 5.39 17.82
N LEU A 186 14.59 5.65 18.03
CA LEU A 186 14.07 7.01 18.18
C LEU A 186 14.40 7.54 19.59
N ARG A 187 15.33 8.48 19.67
CA ARG A 187 15.92 8.97 20.92
C ARG A 187 15.04 10.03 21.59
N SER A 188 14.51 10.98 20.82
CA SER A 188 13.71 12.07 21.38
C SER A 188 12.53 11.52 22.17
N PRO A 189 12.40 11.86 23.47
CA PRO A 189 11.22 11.53 24.25
C PRO A 189 9.97 12.28 23.74
N VAL A 190 10.15 13.45 23.11
CA VAL A 190 9.05 14.24 22.54
C VAL A 190 8.46 13.53 21.32
N LEU A 191 9.32 13.09 20.37
CA LEU A 191 8.86 12.35 19.19
C LEU A 191 8.19 11.03 19.59
N ARG A 192 8.77 10.30 20.54
CA ARG A 192 8.16 9.07 21.09
C ARG A 192 6.78 9.33 21.67
N LYS A 193 6.62 10.38 22.47
CA LYS A 193 5.33 10.74 23.08
C LYS A 193 4.26 11.06 22.03
N ILE A 194 4.61 11.80 20.97
CA ILE A 194 3.68 12.11 19.87
C ILE A 194 3.19 10.82 19.18
N ILE A 195 4.10 9.87 18.96
CA ILE A 195 3.77 8.59 18.31
C ILE A 195 2.92 7.71 19.23
N GLU A 196 3.26 7.66 20.52
CA GLU A 196 2.47 6.97 21.54
C GLU A 196 1.05 7.55 21.61
N ASP A 197 0.90 8.88 21.62
CA ASP A 197 -0.39 9.55 21.60
C ASP A 197 -1.19 9.21 20.35
N PHE A 198 -0.54 9.20 19.18
CA PHE A 198 -1.17 8.81 17.92
C PHE A 198 -1.73 7.39 17.97
N PHE A 199 -0.98 6.42 18.50
CA PHE A 199 -1.47 5.05 18.68
C PHE A 199 -2.55 4.93 19.76
N ALA A 200 -2.46 5.72 20.84
CA ALA A 200 -3.41 5.69 21.95
C ALA A 200 -4.83 6.13 21.53
N VAL A 201 -4.96 6.93 20.45
CA VAL A 201 -6.28 7.27 19.89
C VAL A 201 -7.01 6.04 19.34
N GLY A 202 -6.28 5.01 18.91
CA GLY A 202 -6.87 3.77 18.39
C GLY A 202 -7.41 3.89 16.96
N TYR A 203 -6.77 4.72 16.12
CA TYR A 203 -7.10 4.77 14.69
C TYR A 203 -6.92 3.40 14.04
N ARG A 204 -7.79 3.11 13.06
CA ARG A 204 -7.74 1.87 12.30
C ARG A 204 -7.11 2.10 10.93
N TRP A 205 -6.31 1.13 10.50
CA TRP A 205 -5.82 1.11 9.13
C TRP A 205 -6.92 0.63 8.18
N VAL A 206 -7.09 1.35 7.08
CA VAL A 206 -8.00 1.03 5.99
C VAL A 206 -7.34 1.41 4.67
N ARG A 207 -7.75 0.76 3.58
CA ARG A 207 -7.31 1.12 2.25
C ARG A 207 -8.35 2.00 1.57
N LEU A 208 -7.93 3.13 1.00
CA LEU A 208 -8.83 4.13 0.43
C LEU A 208 -8.29 4.71 -0.88
N PRO A 209 -9.15 5.31 -1.73
CA PRO A 209 -8.71 6.10 -2.87
C PRO A 209 -7.72 7.19 -2.46
N GLU A 210 -6.65 7.40 -3.24
CA GLU A 210 -5.60 8.37 -2.88
C GLU A 210 -6.12 9.79 -2.60
N PRO A 211 -7.03 10.36 -3.42
CA PRO A 211 -7.54 11.72 -3.17
C PRO A 211 -8.24 11.86 -1.81
N LEU A 212 -9.00 10.84 -1.39
CA LEU A 212 -9.65 10.82 -0.10
C LEU A 212 -8.64 10.81 1.06
N GLN A 213 -7.47 10.18 0.88
CA GLN A 213 -6.44 10.14 1.93
C GLN A 213 -5.78 11.51 2.19
N TRP A 214 -5.86 12.44 1.23
CA TRP A 214 -5.38 13.82 1.40
C TRP A 214 -6.27 14.63 2.34
N GLU A 215 -7.54 14.24 2.46
CA GLU A 215 -8.50 14.80 3.43
C GLU A 215 -8.25 14.25 4.84
N TYR A 216 -7.00 14.28 5.31
CA TYR A 216 -6.57 13.52 6.49
C TYR A 216 -7.40 13.84 7.74
N GLN A 217 -7.79 15.10 7.96
CA GLN A 217 -8.62 15.47 9.11
C GLN A 217 -9.98 14.76 9.10
N ARG A 218 -10.65 14.71 7.93
CA ARG A 218 -11.93 14.01 7.75
C ARG A 218 -11.82 12.54 8.12
N LEU A 219 -10.70 11.91 7.78
CA LEU A 219 -10.46 10.49 8.05
C LEU A 219 -10.12 10.22 9.51
N LEU A 220 -9.28 11.06 10.13
CA LEU A 220 -8.97 10.95 11.56
C LEU A 220 -10.21 11.17 12.42
N ASP A 221 -11.06 12.14 12.07
CA ASP A 221 -12.35 12.37 12.75
C ASP A 221 -13.28 11.15 12.64
N ALA A 222 -13.14 10.35 11.57
CA ALA A 222 -13.86 9.10 11.37
C ALA A 222 -13.17 7.87 12.02
N GLY A 223 -12.08 8.07 12.76
CA GLY A 223 -11.37 7.01 13.47
C GLY A 223 -10.51 6.10 12.56
N VAL A 224 -10.16 6.57 11.35
CA VAL A 224 -9.35 5.82 10.40
C VAL A 224 -8.13 6.60 9.94
N SER A 225 -7.03 5.91 9.69
CA SER A 225 -5.76 6.54 9.32
C SER A 225 -4.99 5.71 8.30
N PRO A 226 -5.23 5.89 6.98
CA PRO A 226 -4.40 5.27 5.95
C PRO A 226 -3.00 5.91 5.89
N CYS A 227 -2.09 5.35 5.09
CA CYS A 227 -0.67 5.71 5.07
C CYS A 227 -0.40 7.19 4.78
N ILE A 228 -1.12 7.80 3.83
CA ILE A 228 -0.94 9.22 3.50
C ILE A 228 -1.42 10.09 4.67
N SER A 229 -2.62 9.84 5.19
CA SER A 229 -3.20 10.63 6.29
C SER A 229 -2.36 10.55 7.56
N ALA A 230 -1.87 9.35 7.92
CA ALA A 230 -0.97 9.15 9.06
C ALA A 230 0.31 9.99 8.90
N SER A 231 0.91 9.96 7.70
CA SER A 231 2.15 10.68 7.39
C SER A 231 1.96 12.19 7.46
N LEU A 232 0.87 12.72 6.88
CA LEU A 232 0.55 14.14 6.90
C LEU A 232 0.30 14.65 8.33
N PHE A 233 -0.44 13.88 9.13
CA PHE A 233 -0.70 14.20 10.53
C PHE A 233 0.59 14.21 11.35
N LEU A 234 1.37 13.13 11.31
CA LEU A 234 2.59 13.01 12.11
C LEU A 234 3.64 14.05 11.72
N ALA A 235 3.79 14.35 10.42
CA ALA A 235 4.69 15.42 9.97
C ALA A 235 4.33 16.77 10.60
N ARG A 236 3.04 17.13 10.58
CA ARG A 236 2.54 18.37 11.21
C ARG A 236 2.79 18.39 12.71
N GLU A 237 2.54 17.29 13.41
CA GLU A 237 2.77 17.21 14.87
C GLU A 237 4.26 17.32 15.23
N PHE A 238 5.14 16.70 14.43
CA PHE A 238 6.58 16.82 14.62
C PHE A 238 7.08 18.25 14.35
N GLU A 239 6.63 18.88 13.28
CA GLU A 239 6.95 20.28 12.97
C GLU A 239 6.46 21.23 14.06
N ALA A 240 5.23 21.02 14.57
CA ALA A 240 4.68 21.80 15.68
C ALA A 240 5.50 21.65 16.98
N ALA A 241 6.15 20.50 17.17
CA ALA A 241 7.07 20.24 18.27
C ALA A 241 8.51 20.75 18.01
N GLY A 242 8.77 21.38 16.86
CA GLY A 242 10.07 21.97 16.51
C GLY A 242 11.04 21.02 15.80
N TYR A 243 10.56 19.86 15.33
CA TYR A 243 11.37 18.89 14.61
C TYR A 243 11.19 19.03 13.10
N PRO A 244 12.28 19.16 12.31
CA PRO A 244 12.18 19.08 10.86
C PRO A 244 11.62 17.72 10.45
N ALA A 245 10.48 17.72 9.77
CA ALA A 245 9.83 16.53 9.27
C ALA A 245 9.41 16.73 7.82
N ILE A 246 9.45 15.67 7.04
CA ILE A 246 8.95 15.64 5.67
C ILE A 246 8.16 14.36 5.46
N THR A 247 7.10 14.43 4.67
CA THR A 247 6.46 13.21 4.20
C THR A 247 7.21 12.64 3.00
N ARG A 248 7.19 11.32 2.88
CA ARG A 248 7.76 10.60 1.76
C ARG A 248 6.74 9.63 1.21
N ARG A 249 6.81 9.43 -0.09
CA ARG A 249 6.00 8.47 -0.83
C ARG A 249 6.89 7.52 -1.62
N GLY A 250 6.43 6.31 -1.84
CA GLY A 250 7.17 5.29 -2.57
C GLY A 250 6.40 3.99 -2.69
N TRP A 251 7.12 2.87 -2.58
CA TRP A 251 6.56 1.52 -2.61
C TRP A 251 6.99 0.72 -1.40
N LEU A 252 6.07 -0.12 -0.92
CA LEU A 252 6.36 -1.18 0.03
C LEU A 252 6.60 -2.50 -0.72
N LEU A 253 7.86 -2.94 -0.76
CA LEU A 253 8.36 -4.03 -1.57
C LEU A 253 8.08 -5.43 -0.99
N GLY A 254 7.77 -6.36 -1.89
CA GLY A 254 7.43 -7.75 -1.53
C GLY A 254 5.98 -7.93 -1.07
N MET A 255 5.22 -6.83 -1.01
CA MET A 255 3.77 -6.82 -1.07
C MET A 255 3.35 -6.42 -2.49
N LEU A 256 2.10 -6.68 -2.89
CA LEU A 256 1.50 -6.44 -4.22
C LEU A 256 1.66 -5.00 -4.75
N ASP A 257 2.88 -4.59 -5.10
CA ASP A 257 3.28 -3.31 -5.69
C ASP A 257 2.60 -2.09 -5.03
N LEU A 258 2.47 -2.14 -3.70
CA LEU A 258 1.65 -1.19 -2.94
C LEU A 258 2.34 0.17 -2.86
N SER A 259 1.70 1.20 -3.42
CA SER A 259 2.10 2.59 -3.15
C SER A 259 1.92 2.88 -1.66
N HIS A 260 2.95 3.44 -1.05
CA HIS A 260 3.01 3.62 0.39
C HIS A 260 3.60 4.98 0.75
N SER A 261 3.24 5.50 1.92
CA SER A 261 3.75 6.77 2.44
C SER A 261 4.11 6.65 3.91
N TRP A 262 5.15 7.39 4.31
CA TRP A 262 5.63 7.50 5.68
C TRP A 262 6.11 8.94 5.93
N VAL A 263 6.48 9.24 7.18
CA VAL A 263 7.14 10.51 7.53
C VAL A 263 8.59 10.24 7.89
N GLU A 264 9.49 11.15 7.51
CA GLU A 264 10.88 11.18 7.93
C GLU A 264 11.10 12.40 8.81
N VAL A 265 11.73 12.21 9.98
CA VAL A 265 11.97 13.26 10.96
C VAL A 265 13.43 13.29 11.38
N THR A 266 14.02 14.47 11.52
CA THR A 266 15.34 14.63 12.12
C THR A 266 15.22 14.53 13.64
N ASP A 267 15.79 13.49 14.24
CA ASP A 267 15.73 13.24 15.68
C ASP A 267 16.81 14.03 16.46
N ASP A 268 16.82 13.95 17.80
CA ASP A 268 17.74 14.69 18.68
C ASP A 268 19.23 14.37 18.43
N ASP A 269 19.55 13.24 17.78
CA ASP A 269 20.91 12.89 17.37
C ASP A 269 21.29 13.42 15.99
N GLY A 270 20.42 14.21 15.35
CA GLY A 270 20.63 14.77 14.01
C GLY A 270 20.43 13.76 12.88
N VAL A 271 20.01 12.52 13.18
CA VAL A 271 19.77 11.49 12.16
C VAL A 271 18.33 11.57 11.68
N VAL A 272 18.12 11.48 10.37
CA VAL A 272 16.79 11.38 9.76
C VAL A 272 16.27 9.95 9.91
N LYS A 273 15.14 9.79 10.59
CA LYS A 273 14.53 8.50 10.90
C LYS A 273 13.14 8.39 10.27
N PRO A 274 12.83 7.29 9.56
CA PRO A 274 11.48 7.05 9.07
C PRO A 274 10.58 6.59 10.21
N ILE A 275 9.39 7.17 10.30
CA ILE A 275 8.31 6.75 11.19
C ILE A 275 7.17 6.23 10.33
N ASP A 276 6.88 4.94 10.46
CA ASP A 276 5.83 4.27 9.69
C ASP A 276 4.88 3.51 10.62
N PRO A 277 3.75 4.11 11.01
CA PRO A 277 2.78 3.45 11.87
C PRO A 277 2.07 2.29 11.17
N ILE A 278 2.11 2.24 9.83
CA ILE A 278 1.36 1.24 9.06
C ILE A 278 1.98 -0.14 9.25
N PHE A 279 3.30 -0.25 9.34
CA PHE A 279 3.92 -1.55 9.66
C PHE A 279 3.46 -2.11 11.00
N THR A 280 3.26 -1.25 12.00
CA THR A 280 2.75 -1.65 13.31
C THR A 280 1.34 -2.20 13.18
N TRP A 281 0.42 -1.51 12.50
CA TRP A 281 -0.92 -2.05 12.26
C TRP A 281 -0.95 -3.30 11.38
N LEU A 282 -0.06 -3.38 10.38
CA LEU A 282 0.03 -4.56 9.53
C LEU A 282 0.45 -5.82 10.30
N THR A 283 1.06 -5.69 11.48
CA THR A 283 1.35 -6.85 12.34
C THR A 283 0.08 -7.61 12.76
N GLU A 284 -1.07 -6.94 12.86
CA GLU A 284 -2.37 -7.57 13.19
C GLU A 284 -2.82 -8.57 12.11
N TYR A 285 -2.41 -8.36 10.86
CA TYR A 285 -2.75 -9.24 9.73
C TYR A 285 -1.64 -10.24 9.40
N ALA A 286 -0.48 -10.14 10.05
CA ALA A 286 0.64 -11.04 9.84
C ALA A 286 0.45 -12.35 10.62
N ASP A 287 0.89 -13.47 10.04
CA ASP A 287 0.97 -14.74 10.78
C ASP A 287 2.18 -14.72 11.71
N LYS A 288 1.94 -14.55 13.02
CA LYS A 288 2.98 -14.56 14.06
C LYS A 288 4.09 -13.52 13.77
N PRO A 289 3.77 -12.21 13.77
CA PRO A 289 4.78 -11.18 13.60
C PRO A 289 5.86 -11.32 14.68
N HIS A 290 7.10 -10.97 14.33
CA HIS A 290 8.17 -10.92 15.33
C HIS A 290 7.83 -9.84 16.37
N PRO A 291 8.02 -10.09 17.68
CA PRO A 291 7.60 -9.17 18.74
C PRO A 291 8.25 -7.78 18.62
N ASP A 292 9.51 -7.73 18.16
CA ASP A 292 10.25 -6.47 18.05
C ASP A 292 9.92 -5.65 16.78
N LEU A 293 9.11 -6.17 15.86
CA LEU A 293 8.90 -5.52 14.55
C LEU A 293 8.18 -4.17 14.68
N ALA A 294 7.17 -4.09 15.54
CA ALA A 294 6.43 -2.85 15.77
C ALA A 294 7.37 -1.73 16.25
N ALA A 295 8.18 -2.03 17.26
CA ALA A 295 9.17 -1.08 17.79
C ALA A 295 10.21 -0.70 16.72
N ALA A 296 10.72 -1.66 15.95
CA ALA A 296 11.68 -1.38 14.89
C ALA A 296 11.08 -0.47 13.80
N SER A 297 9.79 -0.60 13.50
CA SER A 297 9.11 0.22 12.46
C SER A 297 8.97 1.70 12.84
N ILE A 298 9.24 2.05 14.10
CA ILE A 298 9.23 3.41 14.61
C ILE A 298 10.67 3.90 14.73
N GLY A 299 11.25 4.28 13.59
CA GLY A 299 12.56 4.90 13.52
C GLY A 299 13.61 4.12 12.74
N SER A 300 13.46 2.80 12.54
CA SER A 300 14.39 2.02 11.71
C SER A 300 14.02 2.08 10.23
N ARG A 301 15.05 2.05 9.38
CA ARG A 301 14.88 1.94 7.94
C ARG A 301 14.72 0.47 7.57
N MET A 302 13.58 0.12 6.97
CA MET A 302 13.32 -1.23 6.49
C MET A 302 13.82 -1.40 5.05
N ASN A 303 14.45 -2.54 4.75
CA ASN A 303 14.89 -2.93 3.40
C ASN A 303 13.73 -3.19 2.42
N ARG A 304 12.49 -2.94 2.83
CA ARG A 304 11.27 -3.08 2.04
C ARG A 304 10.69 -1.74 1.59
N LEU A 305 11.32 -0.61 1.89
CA LEU A 305 10.88 0.68 1.39
C LEU A 305 11.69 1.04 0.14
N LEU A 306 11.01 1.48 -0.91
CA LEU A 306 11.62 2.14 -2.06
C LEU A 306 11.07 3.56 -2.12
N PRO A 307 11.81 4.58 -1.68
CA PRO A 307 11.37 5.96 -1.74
C PRO A 307 11.26 6.46 -3.17
N ALA A 308 10.35 7.40 -3.38
CA ALA A 308 10.30 8.26 -4.54
C ALA A 308 10.51 9.71 -4.11
N ALA A 309 10.93 10.55 -5.05
CA ALA A 309 11.10 11.98 -4.86
C ALA A 309 9.73 12.70 -4.86
N MET A 310 8.87 12.33 -3.91
CA MET A 310 7.50 12.80 -3.80
C MET A 310 7.04 12.81 -2.35
N ALA A 311 6.28 13.84 -1.97
CA ALA A 311 5.57 13.91 -0.70
C ALA A 311 4.37 12.96 -0.68
N ALA A 312 3.81 12.68 0.50
CA ALA A 312 2.70 11.74 0.66
C ALA A 312 1.43 12.14 -0.13
N ASP A 313 1.16 13.44 -0.22
CA ASP A 313 0.04 14.05 -0.95
C ASP A 313 0.35 14.33 -2.44
N GLY A 314 1.58 14.06 -2.87
CA GLY A 314 1.99 14.28 -4.25
C GLY A 314 1.56 13.18 -5.21
N LEU A 315 1.31 13.56 -6.46
CA LEU A 315 0.98 12.64 -7.54
C LEU A 315 2.25 11.96 -8.09
N MET A 316 2.35 10.64 -7.90
CA MET A 316 3.50 9.85 -8.37
C MET A 316 3.69 9.92 -9.90
N ALA A 317 2.58 10.03 -10.65
CA ALA A 317 2.60 10.13 -12.09
C ALA A 317 1.53 11.12 -12.55
N THR A 318 1.87 11.95 -13.54
CA THR A 318 0.92 12.86 -14.19
C THR A 318 0.97 12.70 -15.70
N HIS A 319 -0.13 13.01 -16.35
CA HIS A 319 -0.21 13.03 -17.80
C HIS A 319 -1.06 14.23 -18.24
N ARG A 320 -0.54 15.03 -19.16
CA ARG A 320 -1.29 16.08 -19.84
C ARG A 320 -1.58 15.63 -21.26
N CYS A 321 -2.84 15.71 -21.67
CA CYS A 321 -3.31 15.20 -22.95
C CYS A 321 -4.36 16.13 -23.56
N GLY A 322 -4.11 16.65 -24.77
CA GLY A 322 -5.02 17.60 -25.41
C GLY A 322 -5.23 18.86 -24.56
N GLY A 323 -4.17 19.33 -23.91
CA GLY A 323 -4.18 20.53 -23.08
C GLY A 323 -4.78 20.37 -21.67
N ARG A 324 -5.22 19.16 -21.27
CA ARG A 324 -5.82 18.90 -19.95
C ARG A 324 -5.00 17.90 -19.14
N ASP A 325 -4.97 18.08 -17.83
CA ASP A 325 -4.40 17.09 -16.93
C ASP A 325 -5.39 15.91 -16.78
N VAL A 326 -4.85 14.71 -16.92
CA VAL A 326 -5.57 13.44 -16.78
C VAL A 326 -4.72 12.51 -15.93
N THR A 327 -5.36 11.72 -15.07
CA THR A 327 -4.65 10.70 -14.30
C THR A 327 -4.23 9.57 -15.24
N PRO A 328 -2.92 9.31 -15.44
CA PRO A 328 -2.50 8.21 -16.30
C PRO A 328 -2.91 6.88 -15.67
N ARG A 329 -3.22 5.89 -16.53
CA ARG A 329 -3.26 4.50 -16.08
C ARG A 329 -1.83 4.10 -15.75
N ARG A 330 -1.59 3.64 -14.53
CA ARG A 330 -0.27 3.20 -14.05
C ARG A 330 -0.32 1.72 -13.71
N LYS A 331 0.63 0.96 -14.26
CA LYS A 331 0.93 -0.40 -13.84
C LYS A 331 2.35 -0.44 -13.32
N THR A 332 2.53 -0.83 -12.08
CA THR A 332 3.85 -1.04 -11.47
C THR A 332 3.99 -2.51 -11.13
N MET A 333 5.16 -3.07 -11.42
CA MET A 333 5.52 -4.44 -11.07
C MET A 333 6.93 -4.43 -10.48
N ILE A 334 7.10 -4.89 -9.25
CA ILE A 334 8.38 -5.00 -8.56
C ILE A 334 8.52 -6.42 -8.00
N ARG A 335 9.55 -7.13 -8.42
CA ARG A 335 9.76 -8.54 -8.08
C ARG A 335 11.11 -8.73 -7.42
N ARG A 336 11.14 -9.50 -6.33
CA ARG A 336 12.38 -9.89 -5.68
C ARG A 336 13.22 -10.73 -6.63
N ARG A 337 14.48 -10.36 -6.83
CA ARG A 337 15.49 -11.23 -7.45
C ARG A 337 15.94 -12.24 -6.41
N LEU A 338 15.81 -13.52 -6.72
CA LEU A 338 16.47 -14.54 -5.93
C LEU A 338 17.95 -14.52 -6.31
N SER A 339 18.82 -14.29 -5.33
CA SER A 339 20.27 -14.36 -5.56
C SER A 339 20.61 -15.73 -6.13
N THR A 340 21.31 -15.75 -7.25
CA THR A 340 21.86 -16.97 -7.84
C THR A 340 23.07 -17.48 -7.07
N ASP A 341 23.60 -16.69 -6.13
CA ASP A 341 24.84 -16.98 -5.40
C ASP A 341 24.60 -17.69 -4.07
N GLY A 342 23.42 -18.29 -3.89
CA GLY A 342 23.22 -19.28 -2.83
C GLY A 342 24.14 -20.49 -3.06
N PRO A 343 24.74 -21.08 -2.02
CA PRO A 343 25.52 -22.32 -2.18
C PRO A 343 24.63 -23.35 -2.88
N ALA A 344 25.12 -23.91 -3.99
CA ALA A 344 24.41 -24.88 -4.81
C ALA A 344 23.91 -26.06 -3.95
N GLY A 345 22.67 -25.97 -3.47
CA GLY A 345 22.12 -26.88 -2.48
C GLY A 345 20.60 -26.94 -2.56
N SER A 346 20.12 -27.97 -3.24
CA SER A 346 18.72 -28.38 -3.42
C SER A 346 17.85 -27.53 -4.36
N ALA A 347 17.81 -27.95 -5.62
CA ALA A 347 16.80 -27.56 -6.58
C ALA A 347 15.43 -28.13 -6.17
N GLY A 348 14.64 -27.34 -5.45
CA GLY A 348 13.19 -27.53 -5.37
C GLY A 348 12.52 -26.80 -6.53
N ALA A 349 11.77 -27.52 -7.36
CA ALA A 349 11.07 -26.97 -8.50
C ALA A 349 10.12 -25.83 -8.10
N ALA A 350 10.44 -24.60 -8.51
CA ALA A 350 9.54 -23.46 -8.40
C ALA A 350 8.54 -23.51 -9.56
N GLY A 351 7.30 -23.89 -9.25
CA GLY A 351 6.17 -23.75 -10.17
C GLY A 351 5.89 -22.27 -10.45
N THR A 352 5.79 -21.92 -11.73
CA THR A 352 5.36 -20.61 -12.21
C THR A 352 3.86 -20.45 -11.94
N ALA A 353 3.51 -19.91 -10.78
CA ALA A 353 2.16 -19.39 -10.55
C ALA A 353 1.98 -18.10 -11.37
N SER A 354 1.36 -18.22 -12.54
CA SER A 354 0.77 -17.09 -13.28
C SER A 354 -0.37 -16.55 -12.42
N THR A 355 -0.07 -15.55 -11.60
CA THR A 355 -1.10 -14.70 -11.03
C THR A 355 -1.56 -13.77 -12.15
N ALA A 356 -2.80 -13.94 -12.62
CA ALA A 356 -3.50 -12.86 -13.29
C ALA A 356 -3.42 -11.67 -12.33
N GLY A 357 -2.62 -10.67 -12.71
CA GLY A 357 -2.36 -9.50 -11.88
C GLY A 357 -3.62 -8.68 -11.78
N VAL A 358 -4.53 -9.06 -10.88
CA VAL A 358 -5.43 -8.11 -10.25
C VAL A 358 -4.49 -7.17 -9.53
N SER A 359 -4.29 -5.97 -10.08
CA SER A 359 -3.76 -4.85 -9.31
C SER A 359 -4.81 -4.59 -8.24
N LEU A 360 -4.70 -5.30 -7.12
CA LEU A 360 -5.52 -5.09 -5.95
C LEU A 360 -5.30 -3.67 -5.50
#